data_AF-A0A382F777-F1
#
_entry.id   AF-A0A382F777-F1
#
_cell.length_a   1.000
_cell.length_b   1.000
_cell.length_c   1.000
_cell.angle_alpha   90.00
_cell.angle_beta   90.00
_cell.angle_gamma   90.00
#
_symmetry.space_group_name_H-M   'P 1'
#
loop_
_entity.id
_entity.type
_entity.pdbx_description
1 polymer ?
#
loop_
_entity_poly.entity_id
_entity_poly.type
_entity_poly.pdbx_seq_one_letter_code
_entity_poly.pdbx_strand_id
1 'polypeptide(L)'
;MKFTDYPNLTSLLGAELSLFWIIPFVGILLSIAILPLIKPILWHHNYGKISAFWALSFILPFIYSKGISVALHKIMHVMFIEYLPFIILLLSLYTISGGIRLKGRLSGTPKSNVLIILIGTILASWMGTTGAAMLFIRPLLRANKWRQYTVHTIAFFIFLVANIGGALTPLGDPPLFLGF
;
A
#
# COMPACT_ATOMS: atom_id res chain seq x y z
N MET A 1 -6.64 21.53 39.66
CA MET A 1 -7.79 21.15 38.80
C MET A 1 -7.40 19.84 38.13
N LYS A 2 -8.20 18.76 38.26
CA LYS A 2 -7.78 17.37 38.01
C LYS A 2 -7.73 17.04 36.50
N PHE A 3 -6.72 16.28 36.09
CA PHE A 3 -6.40 15.88 34.71
C PHE A 3 -7.25 14.71 34.14
N THR A 4 -8.42 14.43 34.72
CA THR A 4 -9.17 13.17 34.46
C THR A 4 -10.43 13.30 33.61
N ASP A 5 -10.82 14.50 33.14
CA ASP A 5 -12.19 14.74 32.68
C ASP A 5 -12.37 14.91 31.15
N TYR A 6 -11.39 14.53 30.32
CA TYR A 6 -11.53 14.62 28.85
C TYR A 6 -11.33 13.27 28.14
N PRO A 7 -12.40 12.63 27.63
CA PRO A 7 -12.30 11.38 26.86
C PRO A 7 -11.70 11.57 25.44
N ASN A 8 -11.36 12.81 25.03
CA ASN A 8 -10.95 13.16 23.66
C ASN A 8 -9.50 13.65 23.51
N LEU A 9 -8.63 13.48 24.51
CA LEU A 9 -7.24 13.98 24.48
C LEU A 9 -6.41 13.44 23.30
N THR A 10 -6.75 12.25 22.80
CA THR A 10 -6.08 11.59 21.67
C THR A 10 -6.37 12.21 20.31
N SER A 11 -7.48 12.94 20.14
CA SER A 11 -7.87 13.61 18.89
C SER A 11 -7.18 14.96 18.68
N LEU A 12 -6.77 15.63 19.76
CA LEU A 12 -6.14 16.96 19.72
C LEU A 12 -4.64 16.92 19.41
N LEU A 13 -3.97 15.78 19.60
CA LEU A 13 -2.52 15.69 19.40
C LEU A 13 -2.10 15.99 17.96
N GLY A 14 -2.90 15.56 16.98
CA GLY A 14 -2.68 15.82 15.55
C GLY A 14 -2.78 17.30 15.19
N ALA A 15 -3.72 18.03 15.79
CA ALA A 15 -3.93 19.45 15.55
C ALA A 15 -2.83 20.33 16.18
N GLU A 16 -2.15 19.84 17.23
CA GLU A 16 -1.06 20.55 17.90
C GLU A 16 0.33 20.30 17.29
N LEU A 17 0.46 19.34 16.37
CA LEU A 17 1.73 19.02 15.74
C LEU A 17 2.01 20.00 14.60
N SER A 18 3.08 20.79 14.75
CA SER A 18 3.55 21.66 13.65
C SER A 18 3.90 20.86 12.40
N LEU A 19 3.85 21.51 11.23
CA LEU A 19 4.15 20.85 9.94
C LEU A 19 5.56 20.21 9.90
N PHE A 20 6.51 20.69 10.72
CA PHE A 20 7.87 20.16 10.78
C PHE A 20 7.96 18.68 11.16
N TRP A 21 6.95 18.12 11.84
CA TRP A 21 6.93 16.70 12.21
C TRP A 21 6.83 15.75 11.00
N ILE A 22 6.48 16.26 9.82
CA ILE A 22 6.44 15.47 8.58
C ILE A 22 7.82 15.23 7.96
N ILE A 23 8.86 15.94 8.40
CA ILE A 23 10.20 15.88 7.78
C ILE A 23 10.74 14.43 7.73
N PRO A 24 10.71 13.63 8.82
CA PRO A 24 11.22 12.27 8.75
C PRO A 24 10.43 11.38 7.78
N PHE A 25 9.13 11.61 7.65
CA PHE A 25 8.27 10.91 6.69
C PHE A 25 8.62 11.25 5.24
N VAL A 26 8.76 12.55 4.92
CA VAL A 26 9.22 12.97 3.58
C VAL A 26 10.63 12.47 3.29
N GLY A 27 11.51 12.50 4.29
CA GLY A 27 12.89 12.02 4.20
C GLY A 27 12.99 10.55 3.82
N ILE A 28 12.20 9.67 4.46
CA ILE A 28 12.20 8.25 4.10
C ILE A 28 11.58 8.01 2.71
N LEU A 29 10.52 8.73 2.33
CA LEU A 29 9.94 8.61 0.99
C LEU A 29 10.93 9.01 -0.11
N LEU A 30 11.62 10.14 0.05
CA LEU A 30 12.67 10.57 -0.87
C LEU A 30 13.84 9.59 -0.90
N SER A 31 14.19 9.01 0.24
CA SER A 31 15.23 7.98 0.32
C SER A 31 14.86 6.75 -0.52
N ILE A 32 13.63 6.26 -0.40
CA ILE A 32 13.12 5.12 -1.19
C ILE A 32 13.02 5.48 -2.68
N ALA A 33 12.66 6.71 -3.03
CA ALA A 33 12.52 7.13 -4.42
C ALA A 33 13.86 7.37 -5.12
N ILE A 34 14.87 7.90 -4.43
CA ILE A 34 16.09 8.44 -5.04
C ILE A 34 17.29 7.51 -4.84
N LEU A 35 17.51 6.97 -3.63
CA LEU A 35 18.73 6.21 -3.34
C LEU A 35 18.88 4.92 -4.15
N PRO A 36 17.81 4.14 -4.45
CA PRO A 36 17.94 2.98 -5.33
C PRO A 36 18.39 3.36 -6.74
N LEU A 37 18.07 4.56 -7.23
CA LEU A 37 18.42 5.04 -8.57
C LEU A 37 19.86 5.55 -8.62
N ILE A 38 20.31 6.29 -7.60
CA ILE A 38 21.65 6.92 -7.59
C ILE A 38 22.72 5.97 -7.05
N LYS A 39 22.42 5.22 -5.98
CA LYS A 39 23.38 4.32 -5.31
C LYS A 39 22.72 2.98 -4.93
N PRO A 40 22.45 2.09 -5.91
CA PRO A 40 21.75 0.84 -5.67
C PRO A 40 22.42 -0.05 -4.60
N ILE A 41 23.75 -0.21 -4.68
CA ILE A 41 24.51 -1.08 -3.76
C ILE A 41 24.40 -0.59 -2.32
N LEU A 42 24.49 0.73 -2.12
CA LEU A 42 24.37 1.34 -0.79
C LEU A 42 22.96 1.18 -0.24
N TRP A 43 21.94 1.38 -1.06
CA TRP A 43 20.55 1.19 -0.67
C TRP A 43 20.25 -0.25 -0.27
N HIS A 44 20.56 -1.22 -1.13
CA HIS A 44 20.24 -2.62 -0.86
C HIS A 44 20.94 -3.16 0.40
N HIS A 45 22.16 -2.69 0.68
CA HIS A 45 22.88 -3.10 1.89
C HIS A 45 22.45 -2.35 3.17
N ASN A 46 22.03 -1.08 3.05
CA ASN A 46 21.77 -0.22 4.22
C ASN A 46 20.32 0.25 4.37
N TYR A 47 19.38 -0.27 3.57
CA TYR A 47 17.96 0.09 3.62
C TYR A 47 17.43 0.10 5.06
N GLY A 48 17.68 -0.98 5.82
CA GLY A 48 17.23 -1.07 7.22
C GLY A 48 17.81 0.01 8.12
N LYS A 49 19.08 0.40 7.91
CA LYS A 49 19.74 1.46 8.70
C LYS A 49 19.18 2.84 8.36
N ILE A 50 18.93 3.10 7.08
CA ILE A 50 18.36 4.38 6.61
C ILE A 50 16.92 4.52 7.12
N SER A 51 16.12 3.46 7.05
CA SER A 51 14.76 3.44 7.59
C SER A 51 14.75 3.62 9.11
N ALA A 52 15.66 2.94 9.84
CA ALA A 52 15.80 3.11 11.28
C ALA A 52 16.22 4.53 11.66
N PHE A 53 17.13 5.15 10.91
CA PHE A 53 17.53 6.54 11.12
C PHE A 53 16.34 7.49 11.03
N TRP A 54 15.51 7.40 9.99
CA TRP A 54 14.34 8.25 9.84
C TRP A 54 13.27 7.96 10.90
N ALA A 55 13.04 6.68 11.24
CA ALA A 55 12.11 6.30 12.30
C ALA A 55 12.53 6.87 13.67
N LEU A 56 13.80 6.73 14.04
CA LEU A 56 14.34 7.27 15.29
C LEU A 56 14.33 8.80 15.31
N SER A 57 14.57 9.44 14.16
CA SER A 57 14.49 10.90 14.03
C SER A 57 13.09 11.44 14.29
N PHE A 58 12.04 10.64 14.14
CA PHE A 58 10.68 10.98 14.57
C PHE A 58 10.42 10.58 16.03
N ILE A 59 10.72 9.33 16.39
CA ILE A 59 10.38 8.76 17.69
C ILE A 59 11.09 9.47 18.84
N LEU A 60 12.39 9.79 18.70
CA LEU A 60 13.16 10.40 19.79
C LEU A 60 12.65 11.81 20.17
N PRO A 61 12.46 12.75 19.21
CA PRO A 61 11.83 14.04 19.54
C PRO A 61 10.40 13.89 20.03
N PHE A 62 9.64 12.92 19.51
CA PHE A 62 8.25 12.70 19.93
C PHE A 62 8.15 12.24 21.39
N ILE A 63 9.01 11.31 21.81
CA ILE A 63 9.14 10.89 23.20
C ILE A 63 9.53 12.08 24.08
N TYR A 64 10.49 12.90 23.64
CA TYR A 64 10.94 14.07 24.39
C TYR A 64 9.83 15.12 24.59
N SER A 65 9.03 15.39 23.56
CA SER A 65 8.02 16.45 23.57
C SER A 65 6.68 16.05 24.17
N LYS A 66 6.21 14.81 23.95
CA LYS A 66 4.88 14.34 24.39
C LYS A 66 4.95 13.28 25.50
N GLY A 67 6.16 12.84 25.87
CA GLY A 67 6.40 11.89 26.94
C GLY A 67 6.35 10.42 26.50
N ILE A 68 7.07 9.58 27.24
CA ILE A 68 7.27 8.17 26.89
C ILE A 68 5.98 7.34 26.91
N SER A 69 5.08 7.60 27.86
CA SER A 69 3.82 6.86 28.00
C SER A 69 2.90 7.09 26.78
N VAL A 70 2.75 8.35 26.35
CA VAL A 70 1.94 8.71 25.19
C VAL A 70 2.54 8.16 23.90
N ALA A 71 3.86 8.30 23.74
CA ALA A 71 4.57 7.78 22.57
C ALA A 71 4.44 6.26 22.44
N LEU A 72 4.65 5.52 23.54
CA LEU A 72 4.55 4.07 23.54
C LEU A 72 3.12 3.62 23.26
N HIS A 73 2.11 4.25 23.89
CA HIS A 73 0.71 3.93 23.60
C HIS A 73 0.37 4.14 22.12
N LYS A 74 0.79 5.25 21.50
CA LYS A 74 0.55 5.51 20.08
C LYS A 74 1.29 4.53 19.17
N ILE A 75 2.56 4.23 19.43
CA ILE A 75 3.31 3.24 18.65
C ILE A 75 2.66 1.86 18.74
N MET A 76 2.25 1.44 19.95
CA MET A 76 1.57 0.15 20.13
C MET A 76 0.21 0.14 19.43
N HIS A 77 -0.58 1.21 19.53
CA HIS A 77 -1.84 1.34 18.81
C HIS A 77 -1.64 1.18 17.31
N VAL A 78 -0.73 1.96 16.70
CA VAL A 78 -0.45 1.89 15.26
C VAL A 78 0.05 0.49 14.87
N MET A 79 0.97 -0.11 15.65
CA MET A 79 1.52 -1.43 15.33
C MET A 79 0.47 -2.54 15.38
N PHE A 80 -0.41 -2.55 16.39
CA PHE A 80 -1.34 -3.66 16.62
C PHE A 80 -2.73 -3.47 16.01
N ILE A 81 -3.22 -2.22 15.95
CA ILE A 81 -4.59 -1.92 15.49
C ILE A 81 -4.60 -1.55 14.01
N GLU A 82 -3.53 -0.95 13.49
CA GLU A 82 -3.48 -0.49 12.10
C GLU A 82 -2.57 -1.39 11.26
N TYR A 83 -1.29 -1.50 11.63
CA TYR A 83 -0.27 -2.18 10.83
C TYR A 83 -0.45 -3.70 10.79
N LEU A 84 -0.65 -4.36 11.93
CA LEU A 84 -0.80 -5.82 11.97
C LEU A 84 -2.05 -6.30 11.19
N PRO A 85 -3.26 -5.72 11.37
CA PRO A 85 -4.42 -6.10 10.59
C PRO A 85 -4.23 -5.83 9.10
N PHE A 86 -3.58 -4.71 8.75
CA PHE A 86 -3.24 -4.39 7.37
C PHE A 86 -2.33 -5.46 6.73
N ILE A 87 -1.28 -5.90 7.42
CA ILE A 87 -0.38 -6.96 6.93
C ILE A 87 -1.11 -8.30 6.81
N ILE A 88 -1.97 -8.64 7.77
CA ILE A 88 -2.80 -9.86 7.71
C ILE A 88 -3.74 -9.82 6.52
N LEU A 89 -4.38 -8.67 6.26
CA LEU A 89 -5.26 -8.45 5.11
C LEU A 89 -4.51 -8.65 3.79
N LEU A 90 -3.35 -7.98 3.63
CA LEU A 90 -2.50 -8.14 2.45
C LEU A 90 -2.05 -9.59 2.25
N LEU A 91 -1.65 -10.27 3.32
CA LEU A 91 -1.18 -11.66 3.26
C LEU A 91 -2.32 -12.62 2.90
N SER A 92 -3.52 -12.39 3.45
CA SER A 92 -4.72 -13.16 3.12
C SER A 92 -5.08 -12.97 1.65
N LEU A 93 -5.08 -11.73 1.17
CA LEU A 93 -5.38 -11.42 -0.22
C LEU A 93 -4.36 -12.04 -1.18
N TYR A 94 -3.08 -11.95 -0.85
CA TYR A 94 -1.99 -12.56 -1.61
C TYR A 94 -2.14 -14.09 -1.67
N THR A 95 -2.41 -14.74 -0.54
CA THR A 95 -2.53 -16.19 -0.44
C THR A 95 -3.73 -16.70 -1.24
N ILE A 96 -4.89 -16.07 -1.07
CA ILE A 96 -6.12 -16.44 -1.77
C ILE A 96 -5.98 -16.18 -3.27
N SER A 97 -5.60 -14.96 -3.67
CA SER A 97 -5.53 -14.58 -5.09
C SER A 97 -4.40 -15.30 -5.83
N GLY A 98 -3.24 -15.46 -5.18
CA GLY A 98 -2.09 -16.18 -5.74
C GLY A 98 -2.32 -17.69 -5.88
N GLY A 99 -3.16 -18.28 -5.01
CA GLY A 99 -3.56 -19.68 -5.09
C GLY A 99 -4.57 -19.99 -6.20
N ILE A 100 -5.33 -19.00 -6.66
CA ILE A 100 -6.35 -19.19 -7.71
C ILE A 100 -5.67 -19.19 -9.09
N ARG A 101 -5.64 -20.37 -9.73
CA ARG A 101 -5.18 -20.50 -11.12
C ARG A 101 -6.36 -20.59 -12.08
N LEU A 102 -6.66 -19.48 -12.75
CA LEU A 102 -7.60 -19.49 -13.88
C LEU A 102 -7.02 -20.31 -15.05
N LYS A 103 -7.73 -21.38 -15.41
CA LYS A 103 -7.47 -22.25 -16.56
C LYS A 103 -8.60 -22.06 -17.57
N GLY A 104 -8.24 -21.85 -18.84
CA GLY A 104 -9.19 -21.66 -19.93
C GLY A 104 -8.47 -21.25 -21.21
N ARG A 105 -9.11 -21.49 -22.36
CA ARG A 105 -8.65 -20.98 -23.67
C ARG A 105 -9.32 -19.64 -23.92
N LEU A 106 -8.69 -18.56 -23.46
CA LEU A 106 -9.12 -17.19 -23.76
C LEU A 106 -8.57 -16.80 -25.13
N SER A 107 -9.43 -16.31 -26.02
CA SER A 107 -9.00 -15.77 -27.30
C SER A 107 -8.35 -14.41 -27.06
N GLY A 108 -7.12 -14.19 -27.54
CA GLY A 108 -6.42 -12.88 -27.41
C GLY A 108 -7.00 -11.77 -28.29
N THR A 109 -8.32 -11.79 -28.52
CA THR A 109 -9.04 -10.80 -29.34
C THR A 109 -9.18 -9.48 -28.58
N PRO A 110 -9.30 -8.33 -29.28
CA PRO A 110 -9.51 -7.04 -28.62
C PRO A 110 -10.71 -7.05 -27.66
N LYS A 111 -11.84 -7.63 -28.06
CA LYS A 111 -13.03 -7.74 -27.22
C LYS A 111 -12.78 -8.55 -25.94
N SER A 112 -12.07 -9.68 -26.03
CA SER A 112 -11.76 -10.49 -24.85
C SER A 112 -10.81 -9.77 -23.91
N ASN A 113 -9.80 -9.06 -24.43
CA ASN A 113 -8.87 -8.29 -23.60
C ASN A 113 -9.59 -7.15 -22.85
N VAL A 114 -10.47 -6.41 -23.53
CA VAL A 114 -11.29 -5.36 -22.89
C VAL A 114 -12.17 -5.97 -21.80
N LEU A 115 -12.79 -7.13 -22.06
CA LEU A 115 -13.63 -7.81 -21.06
C LEU A 115 -12.81 -8.24 -19.83
N ILE A 116 -11.62 -8.80 -20.03
CA ILE A 116 -10.72 -9.20 -18.93
C ILE A 116 -10.32 -7.97 -18.10
N ILE A 117 -9.96 -6.85 -18.76
CA ILE A 117 -9.58 -5.61 -18.08
C ILE A 117 -10.78 -5.03 -17.33
N LEU A 118 -11.97 -5.01 -17.92
CA LEU A 118 -13.20 -4.51 -17.30
C LEU A 118 -13.55 -5.32 -16.04
N ILE A 119 -13.59 -6.65 -16.16
CA ILE A 119 -13.85 -7.55 -15.04
C ILE A 119 -12.78 -7.37 -13.95
N GLY A 120 -11.50 -7.32 -14.35
CA GLY A 120 -10.40 -7.07 -13.42
C GLY A 120 -10.55 -5.75 -12.68
N THR A 121 -10.98 -4.69 -13.36
CA THR A 121 -11.16 -3.35 -12.78
C THR A 121 -12.30 -3.35 -11.75
N ILE A 122 -13.43 -3.98 -12.07
CA ILE A 122 -14.55 -4.12 -11.13
C ILE A 122 -14.17 -4.99 -9.93
N LEU A 123 -13.46 -6.09 -10.17
CA LEU A 123 -13.03 -6.97 -9.09
C LEU A 123 -11.96 -6.31 -8.21
N ALA A 124 -11.09 -5.46 -8.77
CA ALA A 124 -10.11 -4.71 -7.99
C ALA A 124 -10.75 -3.85 -6.90
N SER A 125 -11.97 -3.35 -7.12
CA SER A 125 -12.74 -2.63 -6.10
C SER A 125 -13.22 -3.55 -4.97
N TRP A 126 -13.55 -4.81 -5.28
CA TRP A 126 -14.01 -5.75 -4.25
C TRP A 126 -12.84 -6.38 -3.49
N MET A 127 -11.94 -7.03 -4.21
CA MET A 127 -10.86 -7.84 -3.64
C MET A 127 -9.54 -7.10 -3.52
N GLY A 128 -9.45 -5.83 -3.92
CA GLY A 128 -8.21 -5.08 -3.93
C GLY A 128 -7.45 -5.16 -5.26
N THR A 129 -6.77 -4.09 -5.64
CA THR A 129 -5.96 -3.98 -6.87
C THR A 129 -4.91 -5.09 -6.96
N THR A 130 -4.20 -5.37 -5.86
CA THR A 130 -3.17 -6.41 -5.77
C THR A 130 -3.73 -7.80 -6.08
N GLY A 131 -4.88 -8.15 -5.50
CA GLY A 131 -5.50 -9.47 -5.68
C GLY A 131 -6.02 -9.68 -7.09
N ALA A 132 -6.78 -8.70 -7.61
CA ALA A 132 -7.31 -8.74 -8.98
C ALA A 132 -6.17 -8.77 -10.01
N ALA A 133 -5.11 -7.97 -9.81
CA ALA A 133 -3.95 -7.96 -10.69
C ALA A 133 -3.27 -9.34 -10.74
N MET A 134 -3.01 -9.96 -9.58
CA MET A 134 -2.40 -11.30 -9.50
C MET A 134 -3.23 -12.39 -10.18
N LEU A 135 -4.57 -12.32 -10.03
CA LEU A 135 -5.50 -13.26 -10.62
C LEU A 135 -5.53 -13.18 -12.16
N PHE A 136 -5.58 -11.97 -12.71
CA PHE A 136 -5.83 -11.75 -14.15
C PHE A 136 -4.58 -11.50 -15.01
N ILE A 137 -3.43 -11.12 -14.43
CA ILE A 137 -2.22 -10.85 -15.22
C ILE A 137 -1.75 -12.09 -15.99
N ARG A 138 -1.74 -13.26 -15.34
CA ARG A 138 -1.28 -14.52 -15.97
C ARG A 138 -2.23 -14.98 -17.09
N PRO A 139 -3.56 -14.97 -16.93
CA PRO A 139 -4.50 -15.21 -18.03
C PRO A 139 -4.32 -14.23 -19.19
N LEU A 140 -4.19 -12.93 -18.92
CA LEU A 140 -4.07 -11.89 -19.96
C LEU A 140 -2.80 -12.07 -20.80
N LEU A 141 -1.66 -12.33 -20.15
CA LEU A 141 -0.39 -12.62 -20.82
C LEU A 141 -0.48 -13.89 -21.67
N ARG A 142 -1.10 -14.96 -21.14
CA ARG A 142 -1.30 -16.22 -21.86
C ARG A 142 -2.19 -16.05 -23.09
N ALA A 143 -3.29 -15.32 -22.98
CA ALA A 143 -4.23 -15.07 -24.08
C ALA A 143 -3.57 -14.31 -25.25
N ASN A 144 -2.60 -13.44 -24.95
CA ASN A 144 -1.92 -12.58 -25.93
C ASN A 144 -0.53 -13.09 -26.35
N LYS A 145 -0.07 -14.25 -25.88
CA LYS A 145 1.28 -14.78 -26.17
C LYS A 145 1.61 -14.88 -27.66
N TRP A 146 0.61 -15.06 -28.52
CA TRP A 146 0.76 -15.19 -29.97
C TRP A 146 0.85 -13.85 -30.71
N ARG A 147 0.54 -12.72 -30.06
CA ARG A 147 0.56 -11.39 -30.69
C ARG A 147 1.96 -10.78 -30.64
N GLN A 148 2.36 -10.10 -31.71
CA GLN A 148 3.62 -9.35 -31.75
C GLN A 148 3.61 -8.13 -30.81
N TYR A 149 2.48 -7.44 -30.70
CA TYR A 149 2.34 -6.24 -29.86
C TYR A 149 1.36 -6.48 -28.70
N THR A 150 1.88 -6.53 -27.48
CA THR A 150 1.11 -6.80 -26.26
C THR A 150 1.24 -5.71 -25.19
N VAL A 151 2.22 -4.82 -25.33
CA VAL A 151 2.57 -3.78 -24.36
C VAL A 151 1.38 -2.91 -23.99
N HIS A 152 0.64 -2.41 -24.98
CA HIS A 152 -0.53 -1.55 -24.78
C HIS A 152 -1.59 -2.22 -23.88
N THR A 153 -1.87 -3.51 -24.10
CA THR A 153 -2.84 -4.27 -23.31
C THR A 153 -2.38 -4.43 -21.85
N ILE A 154 -1.08 -4.66 -21.63
CA ILE A 154 -0.50 -4.75 -20.29
C ILE A 154 -0.50 -3.37 -19.61
N ALA A 155 -0.18 -2.29 -20.33
CA ALA A 155 -0.20 -0.93 -19.81
C ALA A 155 -1.62 -0.51 -19.37
N PHE A 156 -2.64 -0.76 -20.20
CA PHE A 156 -4.03 -0.53 -19.81
C PHE A 156 -4.46 -1.39 -18.62
N PHE A 157 -4.02 -2.65 -18.56
CA PHE A 157 -4.28 -3.49 -17.39
C PHE A 157 -3.66 -2.90 -16.12
N ILE A 158 -2.41 -2.43 -16.17
CA ILE A 158 -1.74 -1.81 -15.02
C ILE A 158 -2.50 -0.55 -14.59
N PHE A 159 -2.82 0.36 -15.51
CA PHE A 159 -3.53 1.59 -15.16
C PHE A 159 -4.92 1.32 -14.60
N LEU A 160 -5.72 0.50 -15.27
CA LEU A 160 -7.12 0.31 -14.90
C LEU A 160 -7.30 -0.68 -13.74
N VAL A 161 -6.63 -1.84 -13.79
CA VAL A 161 -6.83 -2.90 -12.79
C VAL A 161 -5.92 -2.72 -11.58
N ALA A 162 -4.63 -2.45 -11.81
CA ALA A 162 -3.64 -2.45 -10.73
C ALA A 162 -3.49 -1.11 -10.00
N ASN A 163 -3.93 0.00 -10.60
CA ASN A 163 -3.85 1.33 -9.98
C ASN A 163 -5.23 1.93 -9.71
N ILE A 164 -6.06 2.13 -10.74
CA ILE A 164 -7.32 2.88 -10.61
C ILE A 164 -8.45 2.03 -10.03
N GLY A 165 -8.46 0.71 -10.28
CA GLY A 165 -9.59 -0.16 -9.96
C GLY A 165 -9.96 -0.22 -8.48
N GLY A 166 -9.02 0.07 -7.57
CA GLY A 166 -9.28 0.14 -6.13
C GLY A 166 -10.05 1.38 -5.69
N ALA A 167 -10.16 2.41 -6.54
CA ALA A 167 -10.74 3.71 -6.17
C ALA A 167 -12.27 3.75 -6.14
N LEU A 168 -12.96 2.70 -6.64
CA LEU A 168 -14.43 2.68 -6.72
C LEU A 168 -15.10 2.32 -5.38
N THR A 169 -14.36 1.74 -4.43
CA THR A 169 -14.88 1.32 -3.11
C THR A 169 -13.78 1.37 -2.04
N PRO A 170 -14.12 1.61 -0.76
CA PRO A 170 -13.16 1.62 0.34
C PRO A 170 -12.45 0.28 0.59
N LEU A 171 -13.02 -0.82 0.08
CA LEU A 171 -12.44 -2.17 0.16
C LEU A 171 -11.33 -2.43 -0.86
N GLY A 172 -11.30 -1.66 -1.95
CA GLY A 172 -10.46 -1.92 -3.12
C GLY A 172 -9.03 -1.38 -3.02
N ASP A 173 -8.79 -0.47 -2.08
CA ASP A 173 -7.45 0.01 -1.75
C ASP A 173 -7.27 -0.09 -0.23
N PRO A 174 -6.37 -0.95 0.27
CA PRO A 174 -6.14 -1.11 1.69
C PRO A 174 -5.89 0.18 2.50
N PRO A 175 -5.26 1.24 1.96
CA PRO A 175 -5.16 2.54 2.62
C PRO A 175 -6.52 3.24 2.79
N LEU A 176 -7.47 3.07 1.86
CA LEU A 176 -8.86 3.59 2.02
C LEU A 176 -9.65 2.81 3.07
N PHE A 177 -9.38 1.51 3.22
CA PHE A 177 -10.01 0.68 4.26
C PHE A 177 -9.61 1.13 5.67
N LEU A 178 -8.40 1.70 5.83
CA LEU A 178 -7.89 2.21 7.10
C LEU A 178 -8.36 3.64 7.43
N GLY A 179 -9.15 4.28 6.56
CA GLY A 179 -9.85 5.53 6.85
C GLY A 179 -8.94 6.74 7.02
N PHE A 180 -8.34 7.23 5.92
CA PHE A 180 -7.90 8.63 5.87
C PHE A 180 -9.08 9.59 6.01
#